data_AF-A0A967YYH2-F1
#
_entry.id   AF-A0A967YYH2-F1
#
_cell.length_a   1.000
_cell.length_b   1.000
_cell.length_c   1.000
_cell.angle_alpha   90.00
_cell.angle_beta   90.00
_cell.angle_gamma   90.00
#
_symmetry.space_group_name_H-M   'P 1'
#
loop_
_entity.id
_entity.type
_entity.pdbx_description
1 polymer ?
#
loop_
_entity_poly.entity_id
_entity_poly.type
_entity_poly.pdbx_seq_one_letter_code
_entity_poly.pdbx_strand_id
1 'polypeptide(L)'
;MKNELKFLDEFPKDKTGNYIVYELFTFDNLFRLLLKHDFDHQEAMDFLIATCSFSAPIFQEKIFNKEYENLKAQDALSPEEASVKAKLISDLLQII
;
A
#
# COMPACT_ATOMS: atom_id res chain seq x y z
N MET A 1 4.16 10.51 -15.53
CA MET A 1 3.21 10.49 -14.39
C MET A 1 1.94 9.64 -14.59
N LYS A 2 0.88 10.03 -15.34
CA LYS A 2 -0.39 9.24 -15.35
C LYS A 2 -0.28 7.79 -15.87
N ASN A 3 0.73 7.47 -16.67
CA ASN A 3 0.99 6.09 -17.14
C ASN A 3 1.86 5.27 -16.16
N GLU A 4 2.55 5.90 -15.21
CA GLU A 4 3.52 5.23 -14.32
C GLU A 4 2.85 4.53 -13.13
N LEU A 5 1.66 4.97 -12.72
CA LEU A 5 0.97 4.43 -11.53
C LEU A 5 -0.30 3.63 -11.86
N LYS A 6 -0.41 3.08 -13.07
CA LYS A 6 -1.58 2.27 -13.48
C LYS A 6 -1.84 1.06 -12.57
N PHE A 7 -0.80 0.54 -11.92
CA PHE A 7 -0.95 -0.56 -10.99
C PHE A 7 -1.91 -0.25 -9.83
N LEU A 8 -2.07 1.03 -9.47
CA LEU A 8 -2.98 1.45 -8.41
C LEU A 8 -4.45 1.12 -8.71
N ASP A 9 -4.83 1.09 -10.00
CA ASP A 9 -6.21 0.79 -10.42
C ASP A 9 -6.64 -0.63 -10.02
N GLU A 10 -5.68 -1.50 -9.70
CA GLU A 10 -5.94 -2.86 -9.28
C GLU A 10 -6.19 -2.99 -7.77
N PHE A 11 -5.86 -1.99 -6.96
CA PHE A 11 -5.96 -2.06 -5.49
C PHE A 11 -7.36 -1.70 -4.99
N PRO A 12 -7.84 -2.35 -3.90
CA PRO A 12 -9.16 -2.08 -3.33
C PRO A 12 -9.24 -0.65 -2.75
N LYS A 13 -10.41 -0.03 -2.90
CA LYS A 13 -10.72 1.30 -2.36
C LYS A 13 -11.93 1.26 -1.46
N ASP A 14 -11.95 2.15 -0.47
CA ASP A 14 -13.12 2.36 0.36
C ASP A 14 -14.17 3.26 -0.31
N LYS A 15 -15.28 3.51 0.41
CA LYS A 15 -16.40 4.34 -0.08
C LYS A 15 -16.02 5.80 -0.33
N THR A 16 -14.90 6.26 0.20
CA THR A 16 -14.39 7.63 0.02
C THR A 16 -13.37 7.73 -1.12
N GLY A 17 -12.99 6.59 -1.72
CA GLY A 17 -12.05 6.51 -2.83
C GLY A 17 -10.59 6.35 -2.41
N ASN A 18 -10.31 6.19 -1.11
CA ASN A 18 -8.97 5.92 -0.60
C ASN A 18 -8.61 4.44 -0.74
N TYR A 19 -7.34 4.13 -0.98
CA TYR A 19 -6.87 2.74 -1.02
C TYR A 19 -6.93 2.10 0.37
N ILE A 20 -7.44 0.87 0.44
CA ILE A 20 -7.55 0.14 1.71
C ILE A 20 -6.21 -0.50 2.05
N VAL A 21 -5.60 -0.06 3.15
CA VAL A 21 -4.30 -0.57 3.63
C VAL A 21 -4.44 -0.89 5.12
N TYR A 22 -5.13 -1.99 5.42
CA TYR A 22 -5.45 -2.38 6.80
C TYR A 22 -4.50 -3.41 7.40
N GLU A 23 -3.53 -3.89 6.64
CA GLU A 23 -2.61 -4.94 7.09
C GLU A 23 -1.25 -4.84 6.39
N LEU A 24 -0.25 -5.45 7.01
CA LEU A 24 1.16 -5.21 6.74
C LEU A 24 1.58 -5.66 5.33
N PHE A 25 0.98 -6.71 4.78
CA PHE A 25 1.29 -7.22 3.45
C PHE A 25 0.93 -6.20 2.37
N THR A 26 -0.27 -5.64 2.42
CA THR A 26 -0.76 -4.63 1.48
C THR A 26 0.04 -3.35 1.62
N PHE A 27 0.33 -2.92 2.86
CA PHE A 27 1.20 -1.77 3.11
C PHE A 27 2.57 -1.97 2.46
N ASP A 28 3.26 -3.06 2.81
CA ASP A 28 4.61 -3.32 2.34
C ASP A 28 4.69 -3.39 0.82
N ASN A 29 3.76 -4.09 0.18
CA ASN A 29 3.80 -4.23 -1.27
C ASN A 29 3.41 -2.94 -2.00
N LEU A 30 2.41 -2.20 -1.51
CA LEU A 30 2.05 -0.92 -2.10
C LEU A 30 3.21 0.09 -1.97
N PHE A 31 3.85 0.14 -0.79
CA PHE A 31 5.02 0.97 -0.55
C PHE A 31 6.18 0.60 -1.48
N ARG A 32 6.52 -0.70 -1.57
CA ARG A 32 7.62 -1.18 -2.43
C ARG A 32 7.34 -0.93 -3.92
N LEU A 33 6.08 -1.01 -4.35
CA LEU A 33 5.69 -0.65 -5.72
C LEU A 33 5.93 0.84 -5.98
N LEU A 34 5.58 1.73 -5.04
CA LEU A 34 5.90 3.16 -5.17
C LEU A 34 7.41 3.38 -5.31
N LEU A 35 8.22 2.73 -4.46
CA LEU A 35 9.69 2.80 -4.56
C LEU A 35 10.21 2.30 -5.92
N LYS A 36 9.58 1.27 -6.49
CA LYS A 36 9.93 0.72 -7.82
C LYS A 36 9.57 1.67 -8.96
N HIS A 37 8.70 2.64 -8.69
CA HIS A 37 8.28 3.68 -9.62
C HIS A 37 8.97 5.03 -9.31
N ASP A 38 10.20 4.97 -8.81
CA ASP A 38 11.11 6.09 -8.57
C ASP A 38 10.66 7.08 -7.48
N PHE A 39 9.74 6.68 -6.59
CA PHE A 39 9.49 7.42 -5.37
C PHE A 39 10.61 7.14 -4.37
N ASP A 40 11.06 8.16 -3.64
CA ASP A 40 11.81 7.93 -2.42
C ASP A 40 10.88 7.51 -1.26
N HIS A 41 11.46 7.11 -0.12
CA HIS A 41 10.68 6.68 1.04
C HIS A 41 9.76 7.77 1.60
N GLN A 42 10.17 9.03 1.55
CA GLN A 42 9.36 10.12 2.07
C GLN A 42 8.19 10.40 1.11
N GLU A 43 8.46 10.47 -0.19
CA GLU A 43 7.45 10.65 -1.23
C GLU A 43 6.42 9.50 -1.22
N ALA A 44 6.88 8.25 -1.07
CA ALA A 44 6.00 7.09 -0.97
C ALA A 44 5.13 7.15 0.29
N MET A 45 5.68 7.57 1.43
CA MET A 45 4.93 7.73 2.68
C MET A 45 3.91 8.87 2.58
N ASP A 46 4.29 10.00 2.01
CA ASP A 46 3.39 11.15 1.79
C ASP A 46 2.22 10.77 0.88
N PHE A 47 2.49 10.01 -0.18
CA PHE A 47 1.45 9.45 -1.05
C PHE A 47 0.48 8.57 -0.27
N LEU A 48 1.00 7.64 0.53
CA LEU A 48 0.19 6.72 1.33
C LEU A 48 -0.68 7.49 2.33
N ILE A 49 -0.12 8.45 3.08
CA ILE A 49 -0.87 9.28 4.03
C ILE A 49 -1.99 10.06 3.35
N ALA A 50 -1.74 10.58 2.14
CA ALA A 50 -2.71 11.39 1.42
C ALA A 50 -3.82 10.59 0.74
N THR A 51 -3.63 9.29 0.49
CA THR A 51 -4.50 8.51 -0.42
C THR A 51 -5.00 7.18 0.14
N CYS A 52 -4.55 6.77 1.33
CA CYS A 52 -4.88 5.46 1.89
C CYS A 52 -5.64 5.58 3.22
N SER A 53 -6.50 4.60 3.45
CA SER A 53 -7.15 4.36 4.73
C SER A 53 -6.36 3.28 5.47
N PHE A 54 -5.95 3.59 6.71
CA PHE A 54 -5.13 2.70 7.53
C PHE A 54 -5.90 2.11 8.71
N SER A 55 -5.51 0.90 9.10
CA SER A 55 -5.87 0.34 10.39
C SER A 55 -4.89 0.83 11.49
N ALA A 56 -5.29 0.72 12.75
CA ALA A 56 -4.43 1.08 13.88
C ALA A 56 -3.09 0.29 13.90
N PRO A 57 -3.05 -1.04 13.62
CA PRO A 57 -1.79 -1.77 13.52
C PRO A 57 -0.82 -1.21 12.49
N ILE A 58 -1.31 -0.79 11.31
CA ILE A 58 -0.44 -0.18 10.29
C ILE A 58 0.17 1.12 10.81
N PHE A 59 -0.65 1.95 11.44
CA PHE A 59 -0.15 3.21 12.00
C PHE A 59 0.92 2.96 13.06
N GLN A 60 0.73 1.99 13.95
CA GLN A 60 1.69 1.68 15.01
C GLN A 60 2.97 1.04 14.47
N GLU A 61 2.84 -0.06 13.72
CA GLU A 61 3.96 -0.91 13.34
C GLU A 61 4.75 -0.34 12.17
N LYS A 62 4.08 0.28 11.19
CA LYS A 62 4.76 0.76 9.98
C LYS A 62 5.09 2.23 10.08
N ILE A 63 4.11 3.08 10.41
CA ILE A 63 4.27 4.52 10.35
C ILE A 63 5.00 5.07 11.59
N PHE A 64 4.47 4.80 12.78
CA PHE A 64 5.00 5.33 14.03
C PHE A 64 6.39 4.76 14.36
N ASN A 65 6.57 3.45 14.22
CA ASN A 65 7.87 2.80 14.40
C ASN A 65 8.83 3.01 13.21
N LYS A 66 8.37 3.63 12.12
CA LYS A 66 9.16 3.91 10.91
C LYS A 66 9.74 2.67 10.23
N GLU A 67 9.11 1.51 10.41
CA GLU A 67 9.54 0.27 9.75
C GLU A 67 9.46 0.35 8.21
N TYR A 68 8.73 1.33 7.65
CA TYR A 68 8.72 1.59 6.22
C TYR A 68 10.10 2.00 5.66
N GLU A 69 10.97 2.63 6.46
CA GLU A 69 12.32 3.05 6.04
C GLU A 69 13.20 1.86 5.63
N ASN A 70 12.88 0.66 6.11
CA ASN A 70 13.61 -0.57 5.81
C ASN A 70 13.16 -1.26 4.51
N LEU A 71 12.05 -0.81 3.91
CA LEU A 71 11.48 -1.42 2.70
C LEU A 71 12.30 -1.07 1.45
N LYS A 72 12.40 -1.99 0.50
CA LYS A 72 13.19 -1.83 -0.72
C LYS A 72 12.40 -2.19 -1.96
N ALA A 73 12.58 -1.41 -3.03
CA ALA A 73 11.91 -1.60 -4.32
C ALA A 73 12.13 -3.01 -4.92
N GLN A 74 13.33 -3.57 -4.71
CA GLN A 74 13.71 -4.89 -5.24
C GLN A 74 12.88 -6.05 -4.67
N ASP A 75 12.27 -5.86 -3.50
CA ASP A 75 11.45 -6.87 -2.82
C ASP A 75 9.96 -6.75 -3.21
N ALA A 76 9.63 -5.86 -4.16
CA ALA A 76 8.27 -5.68 -4.64
C ALA A 76 7.80 -6.90 -5.43
N LEU A 77 6.62 -7.42 -5.09
CA LEU A 77 5.89 -8.33 -5.96
C LEU A 77 5.43 -7.64 -7.25
N SER A 78 4.95 -8.43 -8.21
CA SER A 78 4.24 -7.83 -9.34
C SER A 78 2.96 -7.11 -8.87
N PRO A 79 2.54 -6.04 -9.56
CA PRO A 79 1.24 -5.39 -9.34
C PRO A 79 0.07 -6.37 -9.18
N GLU A 80 -0.03 -7.34 -10.08
CA GLU A 80 -1.10 -8.33 -10.13
C GLU A 80 -1.11 -9.22 -8.88
N GLU A 81 0.03 -9.77 -8.49
CA GLU A 81 0.13 -10.62 -7.29
C GLU A 81 -0.18 -9.84 -6.02
N ALA A 82 0.30 -8.60 -5.93
CA ALA A 82 0.04 -7.73 -4.78
C ALA A 82 -1.45 -7.37 -4.69
N SER A 83 -2.07 -7.00 -5.81
CA SER A 83 -3.46 -6.56 -5.87
C SER A 83 -4.46 -7.70 -5.59
N VAL A 84 -4.20 -8.91 -6.10
CA VAL A 84 -5.02 -10.09 -5.82
C VAL A 84 -5.06 -10.41 -4.33
N LYS A 85 -3.91 -10.35 -3.65
CA LYS A 85 -3.84 -10.60 -2.21
C LYS A 85 -4.49 -9.47 -1.40
N ALA A 86 -4.28 -8.20 -1.79
CA ALA A 86 -4.92 -7.07 -1.14
C ALA A 86 -6.46 -7.17 -1.22
N LYS A 87 -7.00 -7.57 -2.37
CA LYS A 87 -8.45 -7.83 -2.55
C LYS A 87 -8.94 -8.95 -1.63
N LEU A 88 -8.28 -10.10 -1.66
CA LEU A 88 -8.66 -11.25 -0.82
C LEU A 88 -8.72 -10.87 0.67
N ILE A 89 -7.72 -10.14 1.16
CA ILE A 89 -7.68 -9.74 2.56
C ILE A 89 -8.73 -8.66 2.86
N SER A 90 -8.93 -7.69 1.97
CA SER A 90 -10.00 -6.71 2.09
C SER A 90 -11.37 -7.38 2.19
N ASP A 91 -11.65 -8.35 1.33
CA ASP A 91 -12.91 -9.10 1.33
C ASP A 91 -13.10 -9.89 2.63
N LEU A 92 -12.03 -10.52 3.14
CA LEU A 92 -12.05 -11.23 4.42
C LEU A 92 -12.39 -10.30 5.59
N LEU A 93 -11.79 -9.10 5.62
CA LEU A 93 -12.01 -8.12 6.68
C LEU A 93 -13.41 -7.50 6.63
N GLN A 94 -14.10 -7.51 5.49
CA GLN A 94 -15.47 -7.02 5.37
C GLN A 94 -16.53 -8.03 5.85
N ILE A 95 -16.14 -9.27 6.12
CA ILE A 95 -17.05 -10.33 6.63
C ILE A 95 -17.21 -10.26 8.15
N ILE A 96 -16.36 -9.50 8.84
CA ILE A 96 -16.29 -9.37 10.31
C ILE A 96 -17.02 -8.10 10.76
#